data_AF-A0A7C5NFY8-F1
#
_entry.id   AF-A0A7C5NFY8-F1
#
_cell.length_a   1.000
_cell.length_b   1.000
_cell.length_c   1.000
_cell.angle_alpha   90.00
_cell.angle_beta   90.00
_cell.angle_gamma   90.00
#
_symmetry.space_group_name_H-M   'P 1'
#
loop_
_entity.id
_entity.type
_entity.pdbx_description
1 polymer ?
#
loop_
_entity_poly.entity_id
_entity_poly.type
_entity_poly.pdbx_seq_one_letter_code
_entity_poly.pdbx_strand_id
1 'polypeptide(L)' 'MQSKVKKINFNGQDIYVGIDVHLKNWVVTIIGSNIIYKTFSMDPEAKKLSNYLKNTFP' A
#
# COMPACT_ATOMS: atom_id res chain seq x y z
N MET A 1 11.36 17.95 -21.25
CA MET A 1 11.75 17.27 -19.98
C MET A 1 11.15 15.87 -20.00
N GLN A 2 11.98 14.83 -20.18
CA GLN A 2 11.50 13.44 -20.13
C GLN A 2 11.29 13.07 -18.65
N SER A 3 10.03 12.93 -18.24
CA SER A 3 9.67 12.41 -16.92
C SER A 3 10.10 10.94 -16.84
N LYS A 4 11.23 10.67 -16.17
CA LYS A 4 11.59 9.31 -15.75
C LYS A 4 10.52 8.81 -14.80
N VAL A 5 9.51 8.13 -15.33
CA VAL A 5 8.64 7.26 -14.52
C VAL A 5 9.57 6.18 -13.97
N LYS A 6 9.99 6.31 -12.71
CA LYS A 6 10.54 5.18 -11.97
C LYS A 6 9.41 4.15 -11.94
N LYS A 7 9.39 3.23 -12.90
CA LYS A 7 8.58 2.02 -12.81
C LYS A 7 9.11 1.29 -11.59
N ILE A 8 8.44 1.50 -10.45
CA ILE A 8 8.73 0.76 -9.24
C ILE A 8 8.20 -0.63 -9.54
N ASN A 9 9.11 -1.51 -9.93
CA ASN A 9 8.79 -2.87 -10.30
C ASN A 9 8.75 -3.68 -9.01
N PHE A 10 7.54 -4.06 -8.56
CA PHE A 10 7.34 -4.91 -7.39
C PHE A 10 7.21 -6.38 -7.76
N ASN A 11 7.43 -6.74 -9.03
CA ASN A 11 7.32 -8.10 -9.50
C ASN A 11 8.33 -9.02 -8.77
N GLY A 12 7.81 -10.00 -8.05
CA GLY A 12 8.59 -10.94 -7.22
C GLY A 12 8.95 -10.43 -5.82
N GLN A 13 8.40 -9.30 -5.37
CA GLN A 13 8.54 -8.84 -3.98
C GLN A 13 7.27 -9.12 -3.18
N ASP A 14 7.42 -9.77 -2.04
CA ASP A 14 6.31 -9.94 -1.10
C ASP A 14 5.96 -8.60 -0.45
N ILE A 15 4.67 -8.28 -0.50
CA ILE A 15 4.11 -7.10 0.15
C ILE A 15 3.21 -7.57 1.28
N TYR A 16 3.54 -7.15 2.48
CA TYR A 16 2.79 -7.41 3.69
C TYR A 16 2.00 -6.16 4.06
N VAL A 17 0.80 -6.36 4.59
CA VAL A 17 -0.09 -5.26 4.98
C VAL A 17 -0.55 -5.52 6.41
N GLY A 18 -0.13 -4.65 7.34
CA GLY A 18 -0.70 -4.56 8.67
C GLY A 18 -1.93 -3.66 8.63
N ILE A 19 -3.05 -4.14 9.17
CA ILE A 19 -4.30 -3.36 9.24
C ILE A 19 -4.74 -3.31 10.69
N ASP A 20 -4.86 -2.10 11.21
CA ASP A 20 -5.43 -1.82 12.51
C ASP A 20 -6.87 -1.31 12.32
N VAL A 21 -7.84 -2.17 12.65
CA VAL A 21 -9.25 -2.04 12.29
C VAL A 21 -10.07 -1.34 13.38
N HIS A 22 -10.02 -0.01 13.43
CA HIS A 22 -10.92 0.75 14.29
C HIS A 22 -12.27 1.01 13.60
N LEU A 23 -13.31 1.30 14.41
CA LEU A 23 -14.69 1.45 13.94
C LEU A 23 -14.87 2.56 12.88
N LYS A 24 -14.10 3.65 12.98
CA LYS A 24 -14.25 4.84 12.12
C LYS A 24 -13.15 5.00 11.08
N ASN A 25 -12.03 4.34 11.26
CA ASN A 25 -10.87 4.45 10.40
C ASN A 25 -10.00 3.20 10.53
N TRP A 26 -9.30 2.86 9.45
CA TRP A 26 -8.26 1.86 9.48
C TRP A 26 -6.91 2.54 9.36
N VAL A 27 -5.98 2.11 10.20
CA VAL A 27 -4.56 2.44 10.01
C VAL A 27 -3.93 1.28 9.26
N VAL A 28 -3.43 1.56 8.06
CA VAL A 28 -2.84 0.57 7.18
C VAL A 28 -1.35 0.85 7.09
N THR A 29 -0.54 -0.16 7.37
CA THR A 29 0.91 -0.14 7.23
C THR A 29 1.33 -1.12 6.15
N ILE A 30 1.96 -0.61 5.10
CA ILE A 30 2.50 -1.40 4.00
C ILE A 30 3.97 -1.67 4.28
N ILE A 31 4.33 -2.94 4.25
CA ILE A 31 5.65 -3.46 4.58
C ILE A 31 6.14 -4.25 3.37
N GLY A 32 7.26 -3.82 2.79
CA GLY A 32 7.96 -4.59 1.76
C GLY A 32 8.95 -5.57 2.39
N SER A 33 9.77 -6.24 1.57
CA SER A 33 10.67 -7.33 1.99
C SER A 33 11.45 -7.06 3.30
N ASN A 34 11.96 -5.84 3.49
CA ASN A 34 12.74 -5.50 4.70
C ASN A 34 12.50 -4.07 5.21
N ILE A 35 11.51 -3.35 4.66
CA ILE A 35 11.26 -1.95 5.02
C ILE A 35 9.77 -1.64 5.17
N ILE A 36 9.44 -0.74 6.09
CA ILE A 36 8.12 -0.12 6.13
C ILE A 36 8.06 0.90 5.00
N TYR A 37 7.16 0.68 4.05
CA TYR A 37 7.00 1.56 2.91
C TYR A 37 6.19 2.81 3.28
N LYS A 38 5.04 2.60 3.93
CA LYS A 38 4.13 3.69 4.30
C LYS A 38 3.12 3.23 5.34
N THR A 39 2.79 4.13 6.27
CA THR A 39 1.62 4.01 7.14
C THR A 39 0.66 5.15 6.83
N PHE A 40 -0.63 4.85 6.70
CA PHE A 40 -1.66 5.87 6.47
C PHE A 40 -2.99 5.48 7.10
N SER A 41 -3.82 6.48 7.41
CA SER A 41 -5.20 6.28 7.84
C SER A 41 -6.14 6.35 6.63
N MET A 42 -7.15 5.50 6.61
CA MET A 42 -8.21 5.51 5.61
C MET A 42 -9.56 5.17 6.22
N ASP A 43 -10.64 5.43 5.48
CA ASP A 43 -11.98 4.95 5.84
C ASP A 43 -11.97 3.41 5.90
N PRO A 44 -12.82 2.80 6.74
CA PRO A 44 -12.87 1.36 6.94
C PRO A 44 -13.51 0.63 5.74
N GLU A 45 -12.89 0.71 4.57
CA GLU A 45 -13.41 0.19 3.31
C GLU A 45 -12.39 -0.72 2.59
N ALA A 46 -12.64 -2.03 2.61
CA ALA A 46 -11.76 -3.04 2.01
C ALA A 46 -11.56 -2.85 0.50
N LYS A 47 -12.60 -2.42 -0.22
CA LYS A 47 -12.53 -2.20 -1.67
C LYS A 47 -11.56 -1.06 -2.00
N LYS A 48 -11.60 0.01 -1.23
CA LYS A 48 -10.68 1.16 -1.35
C LYS A 48 -9.24 0.73 -1.10
N LEU A 49 -9.01 -0.14 -0.10
CA LEU A 49 -7.69 -0.67 0.20
C LEU A 49 -7.17 -1.57 -0.92
N SER A 50 -7.99 -2.52 -1.40
CA SER A 50 -7.60 -3.39 -2.52
C SER A 50 -7.26 -2.61 -3.78
N ASN A 51 -8.05 -1.58 -4.12
CA ASN A 51 -7.79 -0.75 -5.29
C ASN A 51 -6.50 0.04 -5.14
N TYR A 52 -6.24 0.58 -3.94
CA TYR A 52 -4.99 1.27 -3.63
C TYR A 52 -3.78 0.36 -3.81
N LEU A 53 -3.83 -0.86 -3.29
CA LEU A 53 -2.72 -1.82 -3.41
C LEU A 53 -2.45 -2.18 -4.86
N LYS A 54 -3.48 -2.54 -5.64
CA LYS A 54 -3.33 -2.90 -7.07
C LYS A 54 -2.81 -1.75 -7.93
N ASN A 55 -3.19 -0.51 -7.63
CA ASN A 55 -2.75 0.66 -8.40
C ASN A 55 -1.35 1.14 -8.00
N THR A 56 -0.95 0.93 -6.74
CA THR A 56 0.33 1.40 -6.20
C THR A 56 1.44 0.36 -6.42
N PHE A 57 1.09 -0.92 -6.39
CA PHE A 57 2.01 -2.05 -6.50
C PHE A 57 1.59 -2.98 -7.65
N PRO A 58 1.92 -2.63 -8.91
CA PRO A 58 1.67 -3.46 -10.08
C PRO A 58 2.69 -4.60 -10.23
#